data_AF-A0A497B2U8-F1
#
_entry.id   AF-A0A497B2U8-F1
#
_cell.length_a   1.000
_cell.length_b   1.000
_cell.length_c   1.000
_cell.angle_alpha   90.00
_cell.angle_beta   90.00
_cell.angle_gamma   90.00
#
_symmetry.space_group_name_H-M   'P 1'
#
loop_
_entity.id
_entity.type
_entity.pdbx_description
1 polymer ?
#
loop_
_entity_poly.entity_id
_entity_poly.type
_entity_poly.pdbx_seq_one_letter_code
_entity_poly.pdbx_strand_id
1 'polypeptide(L)' 'MPLRELTAEEIKEIVASRPKAERPAVESFLATVHHCESTIVALANLERDAKLYNWDFPTVEAICLGIAKAMTKKEGGEDD' A
#
# COMPACT_ATOMS: atom_id res chain seq x y z
N MET A 1 -1.72 10.09 -10.74
CA MET A 1 -0.25 9.94 -10.69
C MET A 1 0.05 8.45 -10.60
N PRO A 2 1.09 7.96 -11.30
CA PRO A 2 1.55 6.59 -11.13
C PRO A 2 2.08 6.38 -9.71
N LEU A 3 1.86 5.19 -9.15
CA LEU A 3 2.34 4.81 -7.82
C LEU A 3 3.76 4.27 -7.94
N ARG A 4 4.65 4.69 -7.04
CA ARG A 4 5.99 4.09 -6.99
C ARG A 4 5.97 2.73 -6.30
N GLU A 5 6.97 1.93 -6.60
CA GLU A 5 7.26 0.73 -5.81
C GLU A 5 7.69 1.10 -4.39
N LEU A 6 7.10 0.42 -3.40
CA LEU A 6 7.51 0.52 -2.00
C LEU A 6 8.66 -0.46 -1.74
N THR A 7 9.64 -0.04 -0.95
CA THR A 7 10.68 -0.96 -0.50
C THR A 7 10.13 -1.93 0.55
N ALA A 8 10.80 -3.07 0.71
CA ALA A 8 10.44 -4.05 1.74
C ALA A 8 10.43 -3.45 3.16
N GLU A 9 11.33 -2.51 3.46
CA GLU A 9 11.36 -1.85 4.78
C GLU A 9 10.16 -0.92 4.96
N GLU A 10 9.74 -0.18 3.92
CA GLU A 10 8.54 0.66 4.00
C GLU A 10 7.27 -0.16 4.23
N ILE A 11 7.15 -1.32 3.57
CA ILE A 11 6.03 -2.25 3.79
C ILE A 11 6.07 -2.78 5.23
N LYS A 12 7.25 -3.16 5.72
CA LYS A 12 7.45 -3.64 7.08
C LYS A 12 7.12 -2.58 8.14
N GLU A 13 7.48 -1.32 7.92
CA GLU A 13 7.08 -0.19 8.78
C GLU A 13 5.55 -0.04 8.84
N ILE A 14 4.86 -0.15 7.70
CA ILE A 14 3.40 -0.06 7.62
C ILE A 14 2.77 -1.20 8.44
N VAL A 15 3.20 -2.44 8.22
CA VAL A 15 2.72 -3.61 8.97
C VAL A 15 3.00 -3.45 10.47
N ALA A 16 4.19 -3.00 10.85
CA ALA A 16 4.56 -2.79 12.24
C ALA A 16 3.68 -1.71 12.92
N SER A 17 3.27 -0.68 12.16
CA SER A 17 2.37 0.38 12.65
C SER A 17 0.90 -0.04 12.79
N ARG A 18 0.54 -1.22 12.27
CA ARG A 18 -0.81 -1.79 12.28
C ARG A 18 -0.77 -3.28 12.68
N PRO A 19 -0.48 -3.61 13.95
CA PRO A 19 -0.25 -4.98 14.40
C PRO A 19 -1.48 -5.90 14.33
N LYS A 20 -2.67 -5.33 14.11
CA LYS A 20 -3.92 -6.09 13.91
C LYS A 20 -4.23 -6.39 12.45
N ALA A 21 -3.51 -5.77 11.51
CA ALA A 21 -3.70 -6.02 10.09
C ALA A 21 -3.24 -7.44 9.71
N GLU A 22 -3.90 -8.04 8.75
CA GLU A 22 -3.49 -9.30 8.15
C GLU A 22 -2.21 -9.07 7.33
N ARG A 23 -1.06 -9.32 7.97
CA ARG A 23 0.26 -9.04 7.39
C ARG A 23 0.45 -9.60 5.96
N PRO A 24 0.10 -10.87 5.65
CA PRO A 24 0.25 -11.39 4.29
C PRO A 24 -0.56 -10.62 3.23
N ALA A 25 -1.76 -10.14 3.59
CA ALA A 25 -2.59 -9.33 2.71
C ALA A 25 -1.95 -7.97 2.42
N VAL A 26 -1.48 -7.28 3.47
CA VAL A 26 -0.80 -5.99 3.33
C VAL A 26 0.46 -6.11 2.49
N GLU A 27 1.31 -7.10 2.77
CA GLU A 27 2.57 -7.33 2.04
C GLU A 27 2.30 -7.64 0.56
N SER A 28 1.36 -8.55 0.27
CA SER A 28 1.06 -8.98 -1.11
C SER A 28 0.43 -7.87 -1.95
N PHE A 29 -0.51 -7.11 -1.36
CA PHE A 29 -1.16 -6.01 -2.06
C PHE A 29 -0.15 -4.89 -2.37
N LEU A 30 0.62 -4.47 -1.36
CA LEU A 30 1.58 -3.37 -1.52
C LEU A 30 2.75 -3.71 -2.44
N ALA A 31 3.16 -4.98 -2.52
CA ALA A 31 4.19 -5.42 -3.45
C ALA A 31 3.79 -5.20 -4.93
N THR A 32 2.49 -5.26 -5.24
CA THR A 32 1.99 -5.17 -6.63
C THR A 32 1.34 -3.82 -6.96
N VAL A 33 1.19 -2.93 -5.97
CA VAL A 33 0.42 -1.68 -6.11
C VAL A 33 0.96 -0.73 -7.17
N HIS A 34 2.28 -0.78 -7.43
CA HIS A 34 2.96 0.03 -8.45
C HIS A 34 2.60 -0.36 -9.89
N HIS A 35 1.99 -1.55 -10.09
CA HIS A 35 1.42 -1.94 -11.39
C HIS A 35 0.07 -1.26 -11.68
N CYS A 36 -0.55 -0.60 -10.69
CA CYS A 36 -1.76 0.17 -10.92
C CYS A 36 -1.44 1.46 -11.68
N GLU A 37 -2.18 1.72 -12.77
CA GLU A 37 -2.02 2.92 -13.60
C GLU A 37 -2.27 4.23 -12.83
N SER A 38 -3.06 4.16 -11.74
CA SER A 38 -3.34 5.31 -10.89
C SER A 38 -3.76 4.90 -9.47
N THR A 39 -3.71 5.86 -8.55
CA THR A 39 -4.27 5.74 -7.20
C THR A 39 -5.75 5.31 -7.21
N ILE A 40 -6.54 5.81 -8.17
CA ILE A 40 -7.98 5.46 -8.27
C ILE A 40 -8.13 3.96 -8.56
N VAL A 41 -7.31 3.42 -9.46
CA VAL A 41 -7.31 1.98 -9.77
C VAL A 41 -6.86 1.16 -8.56
N ALA A 42 -5.83 1.60 -7.85
CA ALA A 42 -5.36 0.92 -6.63
C ALA A 42 -6.43 0.88 -5.54
N LEU A 43 -7.14 1.99 -5.30
CA LEU A 43 -8.24 2.05 -4.34
C LEU A 43 -9.43 1.19 -4.75
N ALA A 44 -9.77 1.16 -6.05
CA ALA A 44 -10.84 0.29 -6.56
C ALA A 44 -10.49 -1.20 -6.43
N ASN A 45 -9.22 -1.57 -6.65
CA ASN A 45 -8.74 -2.93 -6.42
C ASN A 45 -8.77 -3.29 -4.92
N LEU A 46 -8.35 -2.38 -4.04
CA LEU A 46 -8.44 -2.57 -2.59
C LEU A 46 -9.89 -2.80 -2.15
N GLU A 47 -10.85 -2.00 -2.63
CA GLU A 47 -12.26 -2.17 -2.28
C GLU A 47 -12.79 -3.54 -2.73
N ARG A 48 -12.39 -3.99 -3.92
CA ARG A 48 -12.77 -5.30 -4.46
C ARG A 48 -12.17 -6.44 -3.63
N ASP A 49 -10.87 -6.39 -3.38
CA ASP A 49 -10.14 -7.44 -2.66
C ASP A 49 -10.58 -7.52 -1.20
N ALA A 50 -10.80 -6.37 -0.55
CA ALA A 50 -11.32 -6.33 0.82
C ALA A 50 -12.69 -7.01 0.94
N LYS A 51 -13.58 -6.85 -0.06
CA LYS A 51 -14.87 -7.55 -0.12
C LYS A 51 -14.70 -9.04 -0.41
N LEU A 52 -13.80 -9.39 -1.35
CA LEU A 52 -13.59 -10.78 -1.77
C LEU A 52 -12.97 -11.64 -0.66
N TYR A 53 -11.99 -11.10 0.06
CA TYR A 53 -11.24 -11.79 1.09
C TYR A 53 -11.73 -11.47 2.51
N ASN A 54 -12.78 -10.65 2.65
CA ASN A 54 -13.33 -10.21 3.93
C ASN A 54 -12.27 -9.57 4.85
N TRP A 55 -11.42 -8.71 4.28
CA TRP A 55 -10.40 -7.99 5.04
C TRP A 55 -11.04 -7.01 6.01
N ASP A 56 -10.50 -7.00 7.22
CA ASP A 56 -10.98 -6.14 8.29
C ASP A 56 -10.45 -4.70 8.16
N PHE A 57 -11.03 -3.79 8.96
CA PHE A 57 -10.66 -2.38 8.93
C PHE A 57 -9.15 -2.14 9.13
N PRO A 58 -8.45 -2.77 10.11
CA PRO A 58 -7.00 -2.65 10.24
C PRO A 58 -6.21 -2.99 8.97
N THR A 59 -6.61 -4.04 8.25
CA THR A 59 -5.95 -4.46 7.01
C THR A 59 -6.17 -3.43 5.90
N VAL A 60 -7.41 -2.98 5.71
CA VAL A 60 -7.74 -1.94 4.72
C VAL A 60 -7.02 -0.63 5.03
N GLU A 61 -6.99 -0.22 6.30
CA GLU A 61 -6.29 0.99 6.73
C GLU A 61 -4.78 0.91 6.45
N ALA A 62 -4.15 -0.22 6.76
CA ALA A 62 -2.72 -0.44 6.49
C ALA A 62 -2.40 -0.34 4.99
N ILE A 63 -3.23 -0.92 4.13
CA ILE A 63 -3.04 -0.84 2.68
C ILE A 63 -3.26 0.61 2.18
N CYS A 64 -4.26 1.33 2.70
CA CYS A 64 -4.48 2.75 2.40
C CYS A 64 -3.24 3.61 2.74
N LEU A 65 -2.61 3.36 3.89
CA LEU A 65 -1.35 4.03 4.27
C LEU A 65 -0.23 3.74 3.27
N GLY A 66 -0.11 2.48 2.82
CA GLY A 66 0.86 2.10 1.80
C GLY A 66 0.59 2.75 0.44
N ILE A 67 -0.67 2.81 0.00
CA ILE A 67 -1.06 3.54 -1.23
C ILE A 67 -0.67 5.02 -1.11
N ALA A 68 -0.97 5.66 0.02
CA ALA A 68 -0.59 7.05 0.25
C ALA A 68 0.94 7.25 0.25
N LYS A 69 1.70 6.33 0.86
CA LYS A 69 3.17 6.36 0.83
C LYS A 69 3.74 6.13 -0.58
N ALA A 70 3.07 5.34 -1.42
CA ALA A 70 3.42 5.13 -2.82
C ALA A 70 3.10 6.34 -3.72
N MET A 71 2.28 7.29 -3.25
CA MET A 71 2.02 8.55 -3.94
C MET A 71 3.11 9.60 -3.69
N THR A 72 3.88 9.49 -2.59
CA THR A 72 4.94 10.46 -2.30
C THR A 72 6.18 10.14 -3.14
N LYS A 73 6.73 11.17 -3.78
CA LYS A 73 8.04 11.09 -4.44
C LYS A 73 9.07 10.77 -3.35
N LYS A 74 10.01 9.87 -3.64
CA LYS A 74 11.10 9.53 -2.70
C LYS A 74 11.81 10.83 -2.33
N GLU A 75 11.62 11.34 -1.11
CA GLU A 75 12.43 12.44 -0.58
C GLU A 75 13.82 11.86 -0.34
N GLY A 76 14.72 12.11 -1.29
CA GLY A 76 16.05 11.50 -1.35
C GLY A 76 16.68 11.74 -2.72
N GLY A 77 17.05 12.99 -2.97
CA GLY A 77 17.68 13.48 -4.19
C GLY A 77 17.61 14.99 -4.26
N GLU A 78 18.24 15.65 -3.29
CA GLU A 78 18.57 17.07 -3.26
C GLU A 78 19.63 17.36 -4.35
N ASP A 79 19.36 18.40 -5.14
CA ASP A 79 20.25 19.26 -5.95
C ASP A 79 21.48 18.67 -6.68
N ASP A 80 21.44 18.76 -8.02
CA ASP A 80 22.56 19.21 -8.89
C ASP A 80 22.02 19.73 -10.24
#